data_AF-A0A8X6VZH1-F1
#
_entry.id   AF-A0A8X6VZH1-F1
#
_cell.length_a   1.000
_cell.length_b   1.000
_cell.length_c   1.000
_cell.angle_alpha   90.00
_cell.angle_beta   90.00
_cell.angle_gamma   90.00
#
_symmetry.space_group_name_H-M   'P 1'
#
loop_
_entity.id
_entity.type
_entity.pdbx_description
1 polymer ?
#
loop_
_entity_poly.entity_id
_entity_poly.type
_entity_poly.pdbx_seq_one_letter_code
_entity_poly.pdbx_strand_id
1 'polypeptide(L)'
;MKTSIWPKESDGVQHQTCLVSSLRLPARRPIRCSPITATHCRLRLTWSREHALWTPQQWSCVIFSDESRFSLQSDSSRTLKWRAPGTRYHQENTIKRHRYGRAGWLVWGGIIPGSRTDLHVQSVTMTGQIYRDVILEQHVRLFRGAMGAEFLFMDDNARPHRANIVDECLQSEDITRME
;
A
#
# COMPACT_ATOMS: atom_id res chain seq x y z
N MET A 1 -34.80 -36.34 35.26
CA MET A 1 -35.42 -35.22 34.52
C MET A 1 -34.34 -34.17 34.28
N LYS A 2 -34.11 -33.80 33.01
CA LYS A 2 -33.25 -32.68 32.62
C LYS A 2 -34.03 -31.37 32.80
N THR A 3 -33.36 -30.30 33.20
CA THR A 3 -33.39 -29.00 32.48
C THR A 3 -32.31 -28.07 33.02
N SER A 4 -31.37 -27.73 32.15
CA SER A 4 -30.39 -26.65 32.31
C SER A 4 -31.04 -25.31 32.02
N ILE A 5 -30.95 -24.38 32.96
CA ILE A 5 -31.36 -22.97 32.82
C ILE A 5 -30.11 -22.21 32.36
N TRP A 6 -30.06 -21.82 31.08
CA TRP A 6 -29.46 -20.60 30.50
C TRP A 6 -29.69 -20.64 28.97
N PRO A 7 -30.09 -19.54 28.32
CA PRO A 7 -30.40 -19.52 26.90
C PRO A 7 -29.11 -19.61 26.08
N LYS A 8 -29.08 -20.56 25.14
CA LYS A 8 -28.04 -20.64 24.12
C LYS A 8 -28.30 -19.58 23.06
N GLU A 9 -27.59 -18.47 23.12
CA GLU A 9 -27.48 -17.53 22.02
C GLU A 9 -26.58 -18.19 20.94
N SER A 10 -27.19 -19.01 20.09
CA SER A 10 -26.50 -19.88 19.09
C SER A 10 -27.13 -19.87 17.71
N ASP A 11 -28.17 -19.06 17.50
CA ASP A 11 -29.01 -19.15 16.29
C ASP A 11 -28.34 -18.53 15.06
N GLY A 12 -27.48 -17.51 15.24
CA GLY A 12 -26.82 -16.83 14.11
C GLY A 12 -25.77 -17.67 13.37
N VAL A 13 -25.01 -18.52 14.09
CA VAL A 13 -23.92 -19.33 13.51
C VAL A 13 -24.47 -20.61 12.86
N GLN A 14 -25.52 -21.20 13.44
CA GLN A 14 -26.15 -22.42 12.90
C GLN A 14 -26.94 -22.14 11.61
N HIS A 15 -27.68 -21.03 11.53
CA HIS A 15 -28.39 -20.63 10.30
C HIS A 15 -27.45 -20.38 9.13
N GLN A 16 -26.31 -19.71 9.38
CA GLN A 16 -25.33 -19.38 8.35
C GLN A 16 -24.61 -20.62 7.80
N THR A 17 -24.38 -21.64 8.65
CA THR A 17 -23.75 -22.91 8.25
C THR A 17 -24.70 -23.77 7.41
N CYS A 18 -26.00 -23.79 7.75
CA CYS A 18 -27.01 -24.57 7.03
C CYS A 18 -27.30 -24.05 5.60
N LEU A 19 -27.27 -22.73 5.39
CA LEU A 19 -27.43 -22.09 4.07
C LEU A 19 -26.23 -22.34 3.13
N VAL A 20 -25.01 -22.40 3.66
CA VAL A 20 -23.81 -22.66 2.85
C VAL A 20 -23.78 -24.10 2.34
N SER A 21 -24.27 -25.06 3.15
CA SER A 21 -24.36 -26.47 2.75
C SER A 21 -25.40 -26.74 1.66
N SER A 22 -26.54 -26.04 1.67
CA SER A 22 -27.57 -26.20 0.63
C SER A 22 -27.16 -25.57 -0.71
N LEU A 23 -26.34 -24.52 -0.67
CA LEU A 23 -25.88 -23.77 -1.86
C LEU A 23 -24.54 -24.24 -2.46
N ARG A 24 -23.87 -25.25 -1.87
CA ARG A 24 -22.57 -25.81 -2.31
C ARG A 24 -21.50 -24.74 -2.63
N LEU A 25 -21.45 -23.67 -1.85
CA LEU A 25 -20.46 -22.62 -2.09
C LEU A 25 -19.05 -23.13 -1.73
N PRO A 26 -18.01 -22.93 -2.57
CA PRO A 26 -16.65 -23.31 -2.22
C PRO A 26 -16.03 -22.32 -1.22
N ALA A 27 -15.35 -22.83 -0.19
CA ALA A 27 -14.49 -22.03 0.67
C ALA A 27 -13.26 -21.57 -0.12
N ARG A 28 -13.04 -20.26 -0.22
CA ARG A 28 -11.89 -19.69 -0.91
C ARG A 28 -11.20 -18.65 -0.04
N ARG A 29 -9.89 -18.48 -0.25
CA ARG A 29 -9.17 -17.36 0.38
C ARG A 29 -9.75 -16.04 -0.15
N PRO A 30 -10.15 -15.11 0.74
CA PRO A 30 -10.54 -13.78 0.34
C PRO A 30 -9.33 -13.03 -0.20
N ILE A 31 -9.57 -12.12 -1.15
CA ILE A 31 -8.52 -11.21 -1.60
C ILE A 31 -8.23 -10.22 -0.47
N ARG A 32 -6.95 -9.95 -0.23
CA ARG A 32 -6.51 -8.84 0.63
C ARG A 32 -6.26 -7.64 -0.28
N CYS A 33 -7.07 -6.61 -0.14
CA CYS A 33 -6.93 -5.37 -0.91
C CYS A 33 -7.22 -4.18 -0.01
N SER A 34 -6.56 -3.07 -0.30
CA SER A 34 -7.04 -1.76 0.15
C SER A 34 -8.27 -1.39 -0.69
N PRO A 35 -9.37 -0.91 -0.08
CA PRO A 35 -10.51 -0.42 -0.86
C PRO A 35 -10.06 0.74 -1.75
N ILE A 36 -10.29 0.65 -3.06
CA ILE A 36 -10.00 1.73 -4.00
C ILE A 36 -11.31 2.51 -4.19
N THR A 37 -11.29 3.82 -3.95
CA THR A 37 -12.46 4.68 -4.16
C THR A 37 -12.64 4.96 -5.65
N ALA A 38 -13.86 5.30 -6.08
CA ALA A 38 -14.11 5.68 -7.47
C ALA A 38 -13.21 6.86 -7.92
N THR A 39 -12.91 7.79 -7.01
CA THR A 39 -11.96 8.88 -7.25
C THR A 39 -10.56 8.36 -7.53
N HIS A 40 -10.03 7.45 -6.70
CA HIS A 40 -8.73 6.83 -6.95
C HIS A 40 -8.69 6.08 -8.28
N CYS A 41 -9.77 5.38 -8.67
CA CYS A 41 -9.84 4.72 -9.98
C CYS A 41 -9.70 5.73 -11.14
N ARG A 42 -10.42 6.86 -11.08
CA ARG A 42 -10.34 7.90 -12.11
C ARG A 42 -8.94 8.50 -12.20
N LEU A 43 -8.35 8.89 -11.06
CA LEU A 43 -7.02 9.49 -11.03
C LEU A 43 -5.95 8.53 -11.59
N ARG A 44 -5.97 7.26 -11.17
CA ARG A 44 -5.03 6.25 -11.69
C ARG A 44 -5.20 6.02 -13.20
N LEU A 45 -6.42 6.05 -13.71
CA LEU A 45 -6.68 5.90 -15.14
C LEU A 45 -6.18 7.11 -15.94
N THR A 46 -6.41 8.32 -15.44
CA THR A 46 -5.88 9.55 -16.05
C THR A 46 -4.36 9.52 -16.09
N TRP A 47 -3.72 9.27 -14.95
CA TRP A 47 -2.27 9.13 -14.85
C TRP A 47 -1.72 8.10 -15.84
N SER A 48 -2.36 6.92 -15.90
CA SER A 48 -1.94 5.85 -16.81
C SER A 48 -2.05 6.26 -18.27
N ARG A 49 -3.04 7.07 -18.64
CA ARG A 49 -3.23 7.57 -20.02
C ARG A 49 -2.20 8.64 -20.38
N GLU A 50 -1.91 9.55 -19.45
CA GLU A 50 -0.89 10.61 -19.63
C GLU A 50 0.51 10.01 -19.85
N HIS A 51 0.79 8.90 -19.16
CA HIS A 51 2.09 8.24 -19.21
C HIS A 51 2.14 7.02 -20.14
N ALA A 52 1.04 6.68 -20.82
CA ALA A 52 0.95 5.48 -21.66
C ALA A 52 1.93 5.48 -22.85
N LEU A 53 2.25 6.66 -23.36
CA LEU A 53 3.09 6.85 -24.55
C LEU A 53 4.52 7.31 -24.20
N TRP A 54 4.88 7.29 -22.92
CA TRP A 54 6.22 7.66 -22.50
C TRP A 54 7.27 6.68 -23.04
N THR A 55 8.35 7.26 -23.57
CA THR A 55 9.49 6.53 -24.11
C THR A 55 10.34 5.93 -22.99
N PRO A 56 11.14 4.87 -23.28
CA PRO A 56 12.10 4.34 -22.31
C PRO A 56 13.07 5.39 -21.77
N GLN A 57 13.43 6.39 -22.59
CA GLN A 57 14.30 7.50 -22.20
C GLN A 57 13.62 8.39 -21.15
N GLN A 58 12.33 8.69 -21.31
CA GLN A 58 11.57 9.44 -20.30
C GLN A 58 11.47 8.65 -18.99
N TRP A 59 11.21 7.34 -19.05
CA TRP A 59 11.21 6.49 -17.87
C TRP A 59 12.60 6.34 -17.21
N SER A 60 13.68 6.47 -17.98
CA SER A 60 15.05 6.36 -17.45
C SER A 60 15.43 7.50 -16.51
N CYS A 61 14.67 8.59 -16.52
CA CYS A 61 14.89 9.74 -15.65
C CYS A 61 14.04 9.70 -14.36
N VAL A 62 13.20 8.67 -14.17
CA VAL A 62 12.32 8.55 -13.00
C VAL A 62 12.92 7.60 -11.96
N ILE A 63 13.09 8.09 -10.73
CA ILE A 63 13.34 7.20 -9.58
C ILE A 63 12.01 6.86 -8.90
N PHE A 64 11.74 5.56 -8.76
CA PHE A 64 10.59 5.03 -8.04
C PHE A 64 10.99 4.72 -6.61
N SER A 65 10.26 5.24 -5.64
CA SER A 65 10.50 4.97 -4.22
C SER A 65 9.25 4.43 -3.51
N ASP A 66 9.47 3.63 -2.46
CA ASP A 66 8.41 3.13 -1.61
C ASP A 66 8.95 2.76 -0.21
N GLU A 67 8.05 2.66 0.76
CA GLU A 67 8.32 2.17 2.11
C GLU A 67 7.72 0.77 2.32
N SER A 68 8.58 -0.21 2.59
CA SER A 68 8.17 -1.55 2.98
C SER A 68 8.29 -1.77 4.50
N ARG A 69 7.25 -2.31 5.12
CA ARG A 69 7.25 -2.65 6.56
C ARG A 69 7.48 -4.14 6.78
N PHE A 70 8.47 -4.46 7.61
CA PHE A 70 8.86 -5.82 8.00
C PHE A 70 8.53 -6.04 9.49
N SER A 71 7.68 -7.02 9.80
CA SER A 71 7.35 -7.40 11.17
C SER A 71 7.77 -8.84 11.44
N LEU A 72 8.24 -9.11 12.66
CA LEU A 72 8.57 -10.47 13.11
C LEU A 72 7.31 -11.34 13.31
N GLN A 73 6.16 -10.71 13.55
CA GLN A 73 4.87 -11.39 13.59
C GLN A 73 4.28 -11.48 12.17
N SER A 74 3.91 -12.70 11.75
CA SER A 74 3.24 -12.90 10.47
C SER A 74 1.81 -12.39 10.51
N ASP A 75 1.38 -11.64 9.50
CA ASP A 75 -0.02 -11.26 9.28
C ASP A 75 -0.84 -12.39 8.62
N SER A 76 -0.30 -13.62 8.59
CA SER A 76 -0.84 -14.76 7.84
C SER A 76 -2.05 -15.44 8.52
N SER A 77 -3.10 -14.68 8.82
CA SER A 77 -4.37 -15.28 9.19
C SER A 77 -4.89 -16.16 8.04
N ARG A 78 -5.10 -17.47 8.30
CA ARG A 78 -5.68 -18.46 7.37
C ARG A 78 -7.22 -18.29 7.27
N THR A 79 -7.70 -17.08 7.04
CA THR A 79 -9.15 -16.82 6.94
C THR A 79 -9.67 -17.31 5.58
N LEU A 80 -10.72 -18.13 5.59
CA LEU A 80 -11.46 -18.55 4.39
C LEU A 80 -12.84 -17.89 4.41
N LYS A 81 -13.33 -17.47 3.24
CA LYS A 81 -14.71 -17.00 3.05
C LYS A 81 -15.42 -17.93 2.07
N TRP A 82 -16.63 -18.34 2.40
CA TRP A 82 -17.52 -19.06 1.48
C TRP A 82 -18.13 -18.06 0.51
N ARG A 83 -17.93 -18.23 -0.80
CA ARG A 83 -18.44 -17.28 -1.81
C ARG A 83 -18.81 -17.98 -3.12
N ALA A 84 -19.76 -17.40 -3.85
CA ALA A 84 -20.09 -17.82 -5.20
C ALA A 84 -18.93 -17.56 -6.19
N PRO A 85 -18.86 -18.30 -7.31
CA PRO A 85 -18.00 -17.95 -8.43
C PRO A 85 -18.28 -16.52 -8.93
N GLY A 86 -17.26 -15.81 -9.40
CA GLY A 86 -17.40 -14.44 -9.92
C GLY A 86 -17.42 -13.33 -8.88
N THR A 87 -17.81 -13.57 -7.63
CA THR A 87 -17.95 -12.51 -6.61
C THR A 87 -16.65 -12.16 -5.87
N ARG A 88 -15.49 -12.49 -6.47
CA ARG A 88 -14.16 -12.40 -5.84
C ARG A 88 -13.79 -11.00 -5.34
N TYR A 89 -14.21 -9.96 -6.05
CA TYR A 89 -13.84 -8.56 -5.76
C TYR A 89 -14.94 -7.77 -5.03
N HIS A 90 -16.06 -8.41 -4.67
CA HIS A 90 -17.09 -7.75 -3.87
C HIS A 90 -16.52 -7.38 -2.50
N GLN A 91 -16.88 -6.18 -2.01
CA GLN A 91 -16.34 -5.63 -0.75
C GLN A 91 -16.51 -6.59 0.43
N GLU A 92 -17.66 -7.28 0.52
CA GLU A 92 -17.96 -8.32 1.51
C GLU A 92 -17.03 -9.55 1.45
N ASN A 93 -16.42 -9.83 0.29
CA ASN A 93 -15.54 -10.97 0.04
C ASN A 93 -14.04 -10.63 0.12
N THR A 94 -13.73 -9.36 0.39
CA THR A 94 -12.36 -8.90 0.64
C THR A 94 -12.06 -8.85 2.13
N ILE A 95 -10.78 -8.91 2.49
CA ILE A 95 -10.29 -8.56 3.82
C ILE A 95 -9.45 -7.30 3.67
N LYS A 96 -9.76 -6.28 4.47
CA LYS A 96 -8.94 -5.07 4.53
C LYS A 96 -7.56 -5.46 5.05
N ARG A 97 -6.52 -5.06 4.33
CA ARG A 97 -5.15 -5.15 4.84
C ARG A 97 -5.00 -4.08 5.92
N HIS A 98 -4.86 -4.48 7.19
CA HIS A 98 -4.48 -3.54 8.24
C HIS A 98 -3.03 -3.12 7.98
N ARG A 99 -2.82 -1.84 7.65
CA ARG A 99 -1.49 -1.28 7.33
C ARG A 99 -0.57 -1.13 8.55
N TYR A 100 -1.06 -1.32 9.78
CA TYR A 100 -0.36 -0.88 10.98
C TYR A 100 -0.36 -1.94 12.10
N GLY A 101 0.64 -2.83 12.08
CA GLY A 101 1.06 -3.57 13.26
C GLY A 101 2.04 -2.71 14.10
N ARG A 102 1.90 -2.73 15.44
CA ARG A 102 2.64 -1.83 16.35
C ARG A 102 4.16 -2.01 16.36
N ALA A 103 4.66 -3.20 16.03
CA ALA A 103 6.10 -3.49 16.02
C ALA A 103 6.56 -3.96 14.63
N GLY A 104 7.54 -3.27 14.06
CA GLY A 104 8.14 -3.61 12.77
C GLY A 104 9.13 -2.55 12.31
N TRP A 105 10.03 -2.94 11.43
CA TRP A 105 11.00 -2.08 10.78
C TRP A 105 10.39 -1.53 9.49
N LEU A 106 10.57 -0.25 9.25
CA LEU A 106 10.28 0.40 7.98
C LEU A 106 11.59 0.48 7.21
N VAL A 107 11.55 0.03 5.95
CA VAL A 107 12.66 0.10 5.02
C VAL A 107 12.22 0.96 3.85
N TRP A 108 12.93 2.04 3.57
CA TRP A 108 12.74 2.87 2.39
C TRP A 108 13.80 2.53 1.35
N GLY A 109 13.43 2.60 0.08
CA GLY A 109 14.37 2.51 -1.02
C GLY A 109 13.80 3.10 -2.31
N GLY A 110 14.67 3.74 -3.07
CA GLY A 110 14.47 4.18 -4.45
C GLY A 110 15.21 3.31 -5.47
N ILE A 111 14.57 3.06 -6.62
CA ILE A 111 15.08 2.28 -7.76
C ILE A 111 14.92 3.09 -9.05
N ILE A 112 15.94 3.04 -9.90
CA ILE A 112 15.97 3.67 -11.23
C ILE A 112 16.62 2.68 -12.22
N PRO A 113 16.36 2.74 -13.53
CA PRO A 113 17.01 1.83 -14.47
C PRO A 113 18.55 1.82 -14.33
N GLY A 114 19.11 0.65 -14.04
CA GLY A 114 20.56 0.46 -13.89
C GLY A 114 21.17 0.88 -12.55
N SER A 115 20.40 1.42 -11.60
CA SER A 115 20.91 1.83 -10.29
C SER A 115 19.85 1.73 -9.18
N ARG A 116 20.26 2.00 -7.94
CA ARG A 116 19.38 2.08 -6.78
C ARG A 116 20.01 2.94 -5.70
N THR A 117 19.17 3.44 -4.81
CA THR A 117 19.62 4.02 -3.53
C THR A 117 20.10 2.93 -2.57
N ASP A 118 20.80 3.36 -1.52
CA ASP A 118 20.95 2.55 -0.32
C ASP A 118 19.62 2.46 0.42
N LEU A 119 19.40 1.32 1.10
CA LEU A 119 18.18 1.10 1.86
C LEU A 119 18.28 1.84 3.21
N HIS A 120 17.34 2.72 3.47
CA HIS A 120 17.20 3.36 4.78
C HIS A 120 16.29 2.52 5.67
N VAL A 121 16.77 2.17 6.86
CA VAL A 121 16.06 1.28 7.79
C VAL A 121 15.80 2.00 9.11
N GLN A 122 14.56 1.99 9.57
CA GLN A 122 14.19 2.59 10.86
C GLN A 122 13.09 1.80 11.58
N SER A 123 13.08 1.86 12.91
CA SER A 123 12.05 1.25 13.74
C SER A 123 10.88 2.20 14.06
N VAL A 124 11.02 3.49 13.74
CA VAL A 124 10.05 4.55 14.02
C VAL A 124 9.11 4.82 12.84
N THR A 125 7.93 5.36 13.14
CA THR A 125 6.98 5.81 12.12
C THR A 125 7.58 6.94 11.30
N MET A 126 7.45 6.84 9.97
CA MET A 126 7.88 7.91 9.06
C MET A 126 7.06 9.19 9.32
N THR A 127 7.74 10.29 9.58
CA THR A 127 7.16 11.64 9.69
C THR A 127 7.66 12.50 8.53
N GLY A 128 6.99 13.62 8.25
CA GLY A 128 7.46 14.54 7.20
C GLY A 128 8.87 15.06 7.47
N GLN A 129 9.24 15.27 8.74
CA GLN A 129 10.57 15.73 9.14
C GLN A 129 11.64 14.69 8.82
N ILE A 130 11.40 13.42 9.21
CA ILE A 130 12.32 12.31 8.91
C ILE A 130 12.43 12.11 7.40
N TYR A 131 11.31 12.20 6.69
CA TYR A 131 11.30 12.09 5.23
C TYR A 131 12.14 13.19 4.58
N ARG A 132 12.02 14.43 5.04
CA ARG A 132 12.83 15.55 4.54
C ARG A 132 14.33 15.37 4.87
N ASP A 133 14.68 15.20 6.14
CA ASP A 133 16.08 15.22 6.60
C ASP A 133 16.88 13.98 6.21
N VAL A 134 16.20 12.84 6.06
CA VAL A 134 16.85 11.56 5.77
C VAL A 134 16.62 11.15 4.33
N ILE A 135 15.36 11.09 3.89
CA ILE A 135 15.05 10.57 2.56
C ILE A 135 15.44 11.56 1.47
N LEU A 136 14.92 12.79 1.54
CA LEU A 136 15.18 13.77 0.49
C LEU A 136 16.63 14.24 0.50
N GLU A 137 17.12 14.72 1.63
CA GLU A 137 18.45 15.33 1.69
C GLU A 137 19.60 14.35 1.48
N GLN A 138 19.50 13.11 1.99
CA GLN A 138 20.62 12.17 1.94
C GLN A 138 20.56 11.24 0.74
N HIS A 139 19.35 10.90 0.25
CA HIS A 139 19.21 9.92 -0.82
C HIS A 139 18.75 10.55 -2.13
N VAL A 140 17.61 11.25 -2.15
CA VAL A 140 17.02 11.76 -3.41
C VAL A 140 17.88 12.87 -4.04
N ARG A 141 18.40 13.78 -3.21
CA ARG A 141 19.26 14.89 -3.65
C ARG A 141 20.50 14.43 -4.43
N LEU A 142 21.11 13.30 -4.05
CA LEU A 142 22.28 12.75 -4.75
C LEU A 142 21.95 12.38 -6.19
N PHE A 143 20.77 11.78 -6.43
CA PHE A 143 20.32 11.42 -7.77
C PHE A 143 19.96 12.66 -8.58
N ARG A 144 19.32 13.66 -7.97
CA ARG A 144 19.06 14.95 -8.62
C ARG A 144 20.34 15.61 -9.11
N GLY A 145 21.39 15.60 -8.29
CA GLY A 145 22.71 16.13 -8.65
C GLY A 145 23.40 15.37 -9.79
N ALA A 146 23.26 14.05 -9.81
CA ALA A 146 23.86 13.20 -10.85
C ALA A 146 23.12 13.27 -12.20
N MET A 147 21.79 13.38 -12.19
CA MET A 147 20.96 13.27 -13.40
C MET A 147 20.56 14.61 -14.01
N GLY A 148 20.67 15.71 -13.29
CA GLY A 148 20.30 17.03 -13.83
C GLY A 148 18.79 17.24 -13.92
N ALA A 149 18.40 18.26 -14.69
CA ALA A 149 17.04 18.82 -14.70
C ALA A 149 15.93 17.85 -15.14
N GLU A 150 16.29 16.78 -15.86
CA GLU A 150 15.35 15.76 -16.30
C GLU A 150 14.94 14.79 -15.18
N PHE A 151 15.58 14.85 -14.01
CA PHE A 151 15.28 13.97 -12.88
C PHE A 151 13.86 14.15 -12.36
N LEU A 152 13.14 13.04 -12.29
CA LEU A 152 11.80 12.95 -11.73
C LEU A 152 11.77 12.02 -10.52
N PHE A 153 11.12 12.48 -9.45
CA PHE A 153 10.96 11.73 -8.21
C PHE A 153 9.53 11.20 -8.06
N MET A 154 9.36 9.89 -7.87
CA MET A 154 8.05 9.25 -7.68
C MET A 154 7.90 8.66 -6.26
N ASP A 155 6.79 9.00 -5.61
CA ASP A 155 6.35 8.49 -4.30
C ASP A 155 4.85 8.09 -4.31
N ASP A 156 4.33 7.56 -3.19
CA ASP A 156 2.94 7.04 -3.09
C ASP A 156 1.92 8.07 -2.55
N ASN A 157 2.32 9.34 -2.47
CA ASN A 157 1.52 10.45 -1.93
C ASN A 157 1.08 10.23 -0.47
N ALA A 158 1.83 9.45 0.32
CA ALA A 158 1.53 9.30 1.73
C ALA A 158 1.59 10.64 2.47
N ARG A 159 0.87 10.73 3.60
CA ARG A 159 0.77 11.97 4.38
C ARG A 159 2.13 12.61 4.72
N PRO A 160 3.18 11.86 5.13
CA PRO A 160 4.50 12.43 5.35
C PRO A 160 5.10 13.09 4.09
N HIS A 161 4.87 12.50 2.91
CA HIS A 161 5.40 12.99 1.63
C HIS A 161 4.72 14.29 1.18
N ARG A 162 3.54 14.59 1.71
CA ARG A 162 2.75 15.79 1.41
C ARG A 162 2.72 16.80 2.55
N ALA A 163 3.73 16.77 3.42
CA ALA A 163 3.92 17.81 4.42
C ALA A 163 4.58 19.04 3.79
N ASN A 164 4.22 20.26 4.25
CA ASN A 164 4.76 21.50 3.70
C ASN A 164 6.30 21.53 3.65
N ILE A 165 6.97 21.07 4.71
CA ILE A 165 8.43 20.99 4.79
C ILE A 165 9.05 20.08 3.71
N VAL A 166 8.31 19.09 3.23
CA VAL A 166 8.75 18.20 2.15
C VAL A 166 8.60 18.90 0.81
N ASP A 167 7.47 19.58 0.59
CA ASP A 167 7.26 20.34 -0.65
C ASP A 167 8.25 21.52 -0.77
N GLU A 168 8.52 22.24 0.32
CA GLU A 168 9.55 23.28 0.40
C GLU A 168 10.95 22.73 0.06
N CYS A 169 11.28 21.54 0.59
CA CYS A 169 12.55 20.89 0.32
C CYS A 169 12.70 20.51 -1.16
N LEU A 170 11.68 19.89 -1.76
CA LEU A 170 11.71 19.54 -3.19
C LEU A 170 11.86 20.77 -4.08
N GLN A 171 11.14 21.86 -3.75
CA GLN A 171 11.27 23.13 -4.47
C GLN A 171 12.68 23.71 -4.35
N SER A 172 13.26 23.71 -3.13
CA SER A 172 14.61 24.26 -2.90
C SER A 172 15.71 23.48 -3.62
N GLU A 173 15.51 22.19 -3.85
CA GLU A 173 16.45 21.30 -4.54
C GLU A 173 16.13 21.16 -6.04
N ASP A 174 15.15 21.91 -6.56
CA ASP A 174 14.68 21.84 -7.95
C ASP A 174 14.33 20.39 -8.38
N ILE A 175 13.67 19.66 -7.48
CA ILE A 175 13.22 18.29 -7.72
C ILE A 175 11.76 18.31 -8.12
N THR A 176 11.49 17.87 -9.35
CA THR A 176 10.12 17.70 -9.84
C THR A 176 9.57 16.35 -9.36
N ARG A 177 8.45 16.40 -8.64
CA ARG A 177 7.70 15.21 -8.29
C ARG A 177 6.84 14.77 -9.47
N MET A 178 6.83 13.48 -9.75
CA MET A 178 5.91 12.87 -10.69
C MET A 178 4.55 12.70 -10.00
N GLU A 179 3.51 13.35 -10.53
CA GLU A 179 2.13 13.28 -10.02
C GLU A 179 1.22 12.41 -10.88
#